data_AF-A0A7J9XQ81-F1
#
_entry.id   AF-A0A7J9XQ81-F1
#
_cell.length_a   1.000
_cell.length_b   1.000
_cell.length_c   1.000
_cell.angle_alpha   90.00
_cell.angle_beta   90.00
_cell.angle_gamma   90.00
#
_symmetry.space_group_name_H-M   'P 1'
#
loop_
_entity.id
_entity.type
_entity.pdbx_description
1 polymer ?
#
loop_
_entity_poly.entity_id
_entity_poly.type
_entity_poly.pdbx_seq_one_letter_code
_entity_poly.pdbx_strand_id
1 'polypeptide(L)'
;MVSKRMSAARALQLVRRAARKRGLSVVELHKRGKGSHRMYALVDAEDREIERFGLTDHPGDISWLVLRRLEERLTEVFGGGWMEER
;
A
#
# COMPACT_ATOMS: atom_id res chain seq x y z
N MET A 1 13.46 -7.74 -3.29
CA MET A 1 12.67 -8.49 -4.28
C MET A 1 11.46 -9.11 -3.59
N VAL A 2 10.26 -8.59 -3.85
CA VAL A 2 9.02 -9.15 -3.29
C VAL A 2 8.73 -10.50 -3.92
N SER A 3 9.17 -11.59 -3.29
CA SER A 3 8.97 -12.98 -3.76
C SER A 3 7.95 -13.75 -2.90
N LYS A 4 7.22 -13.05 -2.03
CA LYS A 4 6.31 -13.67 -1.06
C LYS A 4 4.86 -13.58 -1.53
N ARG A 5 4.13 -14.69 -1.39
CA ARG A 5 2.66 -14.70 -1.35
C ARG A 5 2.23 -13.93 -0.11
N MET A 6 1.38 -12.91 -0.27
CA MET A 6 0.81 -12.18 0.85
C MET A 6 -0.61 -11.73 0.54
N SER A 7 -1.43 -11.71 1.58
CA SER A 7 -2.78 -11.18 1.50
C SER A 7 -2.78 -9.65 1.40
N ALA A 8 -3.90 -9.11 0.92
CA ALA A 8 -4.11 -7.66 0.90
C ALA A 8 -4.04 -7.01 2.27
N ALA A 9 -4.61 -7.64 3.29
CA ALA A 9 -4.51 -7.17 4.66
C ALA A 9 -3.05 -7.01 5.09
N ARG A 10 -2.18 -7.98 4.72
CA ARG A 10 -0.76 -7.92 5.06
C ARG A 10 -0.04 -6.81 4.30
N ALA A 11 -0.27 -6.68 2.99
CA ALA A 11 0.31 -5.61 2.18
C ALA A 11 -0.09 -4.22 2.74
N LEU A 12 -1.36 -4.02 3.09
CA LEU A 12 -1.83 -2.77 3.70
C LEU A 12 -1.17 -2.49 5.05
N GLN A 13 -0.95 -3.51 5.88
CA GLN A 13 -0.21 -3.36 7.14
C GLN A 13 1.24 -2.91 6.92
N LEU A 14 1.91 -3.45 5.91
CA LEU A 14 3.27 -3.03 5.55
C LEU A 14 3.28 -1.57 5.11
N VAL A 15 2.34 -1.16 4.26
CA VAL A 15 2.19 0.24 3.83
C VAL A 15 1.97 1.15 5.04
N ARG A 16 1.05 0.81 5.94
CA ARG A 16 0.78 1.58 7.17
C ARG A 16 2.01 1.70 8.07
N ARG A 17 2.79 0.63 8.20
CA ARG A 17 4.04 0.64 8.98
C ARG A 17 5.10 1.53 8.33
N ALA A 18 5.27 1.46 7.01
CA ALA A 18 6.21 2.30 6.28
C ALA A 18 5.80 3.79 6.33
N ALA A 19 4.51 4.07 6.15
CA ALA A 19 3.94 5.41 6.27
C ALA A 19 4.22 6.03 7.64
N ARG A 20 3.94 5.29 8.72
CA ARG A 20 4.17 5.77 10.10
C ARG A 20 5.64 6.14 10.35
N LYS A 21 6.59 5.37 9.81
CA LYS A 21 8.04 5.68 9.95
C LYS A 21 8.42 7.03 9.31
N ARG A 22 7.62 7.53 8.38
CA ARG A 22 7.81 8.82 7.69
C ARG A 22 6.83 9.91 8.16
N GLY A 23 6.09 9.68 9.25
CA GLY A 23 5.09 10.64 9.74
C GLY A 23 3.85 10.74 8.87
N LEU A 24 3.61 9.78 7.97
CA LEU A 24 2.46 9.74 7.09
C LEU A 24 1.37 8.80 7.63
N SER A 25 0.13 9.07 7.24
CA SER A 25 -1.03 8.23 7.53
C SER A 25 -1.61 7.62 6.26
N VAL A 26 -2.29 6.47 6.40
CA VAL A 26 -3.01 5.81 5.29
C VAL A 26 -4.50 5.97 5.53
N VAL A 27 -5.19 6.63 4.61
CA VAL A 27 -6.64 6.79 4.63
C VAL A 27 -7.29 6.01 3.49
N GLU A 28 -8.46 5.43 3.74
CA GLU A 28 -9.24 4.78 2.68
C GLU A 28 -10.10 5.83 1.96
N LEU A 29 -10.03 5.86 0.63
CA LEU A 29 -10.87 6.72 -0.20
C LEU A 29 -12.17 5.98 -0.52
N HIS A 30 -13.13 6.04 0.40
CA HIS A 30 -14.44 5.40 0.24
C HIS A 30 -15.11 5.83 -1.07
N LYS A 31 -15.83 4.88 -1.72
CA LYS A 31 -16.54 5.03 -3.01
C LYS A 31 -15.67 5.22 -4.27
N ARG A 32 -14.33 5.24 -4.17
CA ARG A 32 -13.43 5.31 -5.34
C ARG A 32 -12.92 3.96 -5.83
N GLY A 33 -13.46 2.87 -5.29
CA GLY A 33 -13.12 1.49 -5.64
C GLY A 33 -14.13 0.85 -6.59
N LYS A 34 -13.66 0.03 -7.56
CA LYS A 34 -14.52 -0.79 -8.42
C LYS A 34 -14.50 -2.24 -7.94
N GLY A 35 -15.67 -2.78 -7.60
CA GLY A 35 -15.82 -4.17 -7.14
C GLY A 35 -14.97 -4.45 -5.90
N SER A 36 -14.07 -5.43 -5.99
CA SER A 36 -13.15 -5.79 -4.91
C SER A 36 -11.94 -4.86 -4.78
N HIS A 37 -11.78 -3.79 -5.54
CA HIS A 37 -10.63 -2.89 -5.40
C HIS A 37 -10.97 -1.74 -4.45
N ARG A 38 -10.13 -1.52 -3.44
CA ARG A 38 -10.17 -0.36 -2.54
C ARG A 38 -9.06 0.61 -2.94
N MET A 39 -9.31 1.90 -2.78
CA MET A 39 -8.33 2.96 -3.02
C MET A 39 -7.91 3.55 -1.68
N TYR A 40 -6.64 3.82 -1.53
CA TYR A 40 -6.04 4.40 -0.35
C TYR A 40 -5.19 5.61 -0.74
N ALA A 41 -5.09 6.58 0.14
CA ALA A 41 -4.16 7.69 0.03
C ALA A 41 -3.17 7.68 1.19
N LEU A 42 -1.94 8.05 0.89
CA LEU A 42 -0.97 8.50 1.89
C LEU A 42 -1.18 9.99 2.09
N VAL A 43 -1.36 10.39 3.35
CA VAL A 43 -1.55 11.79 3.73
C VAL A 43 -0.50 12.22 4.74
N ASP A 44 -0.12 13.49 4.70
CA ASP A 44 0.72 14.11 5.72
C ASP A 44 -0.09 14.52 6.98
N ALA A 45 0.54 15.22 7.91
CA ALA A 45 -0.09 15.69 9.13
C ALA A 45 -1.14 16.80 8.91
N GLU A 46 -1.18 17.41 7.73
CA GLU A 46 -2.17 18.41 7.32
C GLU A 46 -3.27 17.78 6.44
N ASP A 47 -3.39 16.45 6.43
CA ASP A 47 -4.30 15.67 5.57
C ASP A 47 -4.11 15.90 4.06
N ARG A 48 -2.95 16.38 3.63
CA ARG A 48 -2.65 16.55 2.19
C ARG A 48 -2.24 15.23 1.59
N GLU A 49 -2.87 14.88 0.45
CA GLU A 49 -2.54 13.67 -0.30
C GLU A 49 -1.13 13.76 -0.90
N ILE A 50 -0.27 12.84 -0.48
CA ILE A 50 1.10 12.68 -0.97
C ILE A 50 1.14 11.70 -2.14
N GLU A 51 0.43 10.58 -2.01
CA GLU A 51 0.38 9.55 -3.05
C GLU A 51 -0.88 8.69 -2.88
N ARG A 52 -1.32 8.04 -3.95
CA ARG A 52 -2.49 7.16 -3.95
C ARG A 52 -2.11 5.75 -4.34
N PHE A 53 -2.81 4.74 -3.86
CA PHE A 53 -2.64 3.38 -4.34
C PHE A 53 -3.93 2.58 -4.26
N GLY A 54 -4.03 1.56 -5.11
CA GLY A 54 -5.14 0.61 -5.09
C GLY A 54 -4.69 -0.72 -4.47
N LEU A 55 -5.59 -1.37 -3.75
CA LEU A 55 -5.40 -2.72 -3.24
C LEU A 55 -6.69 -3.52 -3.43
N THR A 56 -6.57 -4.78 -3.85
CA THR A 56 -7.71 -5.69 -3.88
C THR A 56 -8.11 -6.10 -2.46
N ASP A 57 -9.40 -6.31 -2.22
CA ASP A 57 -10.04 -6.75 -0.97
C ASP A 57 -10.43 -8.24 -1.07
N HIS A 58 -9.89 -8.96 -2.04
CA HIS A 58 -10.13 -10.40 -2.16
C HIS A 58 -9.43 -11.13 -0.99
N PRO A 59 -10.09 -12.12 -0.34
CA PRO A 59 -9.49 -12.93 0.73
C PRO A 59 -8.30 -13.82 0.33
N GLY A 60 -7.82 -13.73 -0.92
CA GLY A 60 -6.73 -14.56 -1.44
C GLY A 60 -5.39 -13.83 -1.43
N ASP A 61 -4.34 -14.56 -1.79
CA ASP A 61 -3.03 -13.97 -2.01
C ASP A 61 -3.07 -13.00 -3.19
N ILE A 62 -2.41 -11.86 -3.02
CA ILE A 62 -2.21 -10.92 -4.11
C ILE A 62 -1.17 -11.52 -5.08
N SER A 63 -1.44 -11.40 -6.38
CA SER A 63 -0.47 -11.79 -7.40
C SER A 63 0.85 -11.03 -7.23
N TRP A 64 1.96 -11.71 -7.49
CA TRP A 64 3.30 -11.13 -7.44
C TRP A 64 3.41 -9.80 -8.21
N LEU A 65 2.79 -9.71 -9.40
CA LEU A 65 2.81 -8.51 -10.22
C LEU A 65 2.14 -7.31 -9.53
N VAL A 66 1.02 -7.52 -8.83
CA VAL A 66 0.34 -6.44 -8.11
C VAL A 66 1.17 -5.98 -6.92
N LEU A 67 1.81 -6.90 -6.19
CA LEU A 67 2.72 -6.55 -5.10
C LEU A 67 3.93 -5.77 -5.60
N ARG A 68 4.56 -6.22 -6.69
CA ARG A 68 5.69 -5.53 -7.31
C ARG A 68 5.31 -4.12 -7.78
N ARG A 69 4.16 -3.95 -8.43
CA ARG A 69 3.67 -2.63 -8.84
C ARG A 69 3.39 -1.72 -7.65
N LEU A 70 2.88 -2.27 -6.55
CA LEU A 70 2.67 -1.52 -5.31
C LEU A 70 4.01 -1.10 -4.69
N GLU A 71 5.01 -1.98 -4.66
CA GLU A 71 6.36 -1.68 -4.20
C GLU A 71 6.99 -0.56 -5.03
N GLU A 72 7.02 -0.70 -6.36
CA GLU A 72 7.57 0.29 -7.30
C GLU A 72 6.88 1.65 -7.13
N ARG A 73 5.55 1.68 -7.06
CA ARG A 73 4.78 2.93 -6.92
C ARG A 73 5.11 3.69 -5.64
N LEU A 74 5.30 2.98 -4.52
CA LEU A 74 5.57 3.61 -3.23
C LEU A 74 7.07 3.69 -2.93
N THR A 75 7.94 3.28 -3.83
CA THR A 75 9.39 3.35 -3.65
C THR A 75 9.88 4.80 -3.57
N GLU A 76 9.33 5.72 -4.36
CA GLU A 76 9.64 7.14 -4.26
C GLU A 76 9.29 7.70 -2.86
N VAL A 77 8.20 7.19 -2.26
CA VAL A 77 7.71 7.65 -0.96
C VAL A 77 8.36 6.92 0.21
N PHE A 78 8.79 5.67 0.06
CA PHE A 78 9.28 4.83 1.17
C PHE A 78 10.74 4.38 1.05
N GLY A 79 11.38 4.57 -0.10
CA GLY A 79 12.69 4.03 -0.43
C GLY A 79 12.62 2.56 -0.83
N GLY A 80 13.67 2.05 -1.46
CA GLY A 80 13.73 0.65 -1.92
C GLY A 80 13.62 -0.36 -0.77
N GLY A 81 13.00 -1.51 -1.04
CA GLY A 81 12.91 -2.63 -0.08
C GLY A 81 11.99 -2.38 1.11
N TRP A 82 11.10 -1.39 1.06
CA TRP A 82 10.17 -1.08 2.15
C TRP A 82 9.17 -2.21 2.46
N MET A 83 8.92 -3.08 1.48
CA MET A 83 8.11 -4.30 1.64
C MET A 83 8.89 -5.49 2.19
N GLU A 84 10.21 -5.40 2.33
CA GLU A 84 11.02 -6.48 2.90
C GLU A 84 10.93 -6.43 4.43
N GLU A 85 10.25 -7.43 5.02
CA GLU A 85 10.34 -7.67 6.46
C GLU A 85 11.73 -8.22 6.78
N ARG A 86 12.51 -7.44 7.52
CA ARG A 86 13.67 -7.93 8.27
C ARG A 86 13.22 -8.59 9.57
#